data_AF-A0A1F9R732-F1
#
_entry.id   AF-A0A1F9R732-F1
#
_cell.length_a   1.000
_cell.length_b   1.000
_cell.length_c   1.000
_cell.angle_alpha   90.00
_cell.angle_beta   90.00
_cell.angle_gamma   90.00
#
_symmetry.space_group_name_H-M   'P 1'
#
loop_
_entity.id
_entity.type
_entity.pdbx_description
1 polymer ?
#
loop_
_entity_poly.entity_id
_entity_poly.type
_entity_poly.pdbx_seq_one_letter_code
_entity_poly.pdbx_strand_id
1 'polypeptide(L)'
;PKDKVKIVAKFFHPMSSWRWYATEFDPESGMFFGLVAGHELELGYFSLEEFLDTEVKMRLPFERDLHFEGTLDDVMREASR
;
A
#
# COMPACT_ATOMS: atom_id res chain seq x y z
N PRO A 1 0.08 -3.73 -19.09
CA PRO A 1 0.27 -2.26 -19.05
C PRO A 1 -0.14 -1.71 -17.68
N LYS A 2 0.65 -0.81 -17.08
CA LYS A 2 0.43 -0.31 -15.71
C LYS A 2 -0.89 0.44 -15.52
N ASP A 3 -1.39 1.09 -16.56
CA ASP A 3 -2.69 1.76 -16.65
C ASP A 3 -3.89 0.78 -16.60
N LYS A 4 -3.64 -0.53 -16.72
CA LYS A 4 -4.67 -1.58 -16.63
C LYS A 4 -4.60 -2.39 -15.34
N VAL A 5 -3.53 -2.23 -14.55
CA VAL A 5 -3.38 -2.93 -13.27
C VAL A 5 -4.13 -2.14 -12.22
N LYS A 6 -5.20 -2.73 -11.67
CA LYS A 6 -6.00 -2.09 -10.62
C LYS A 6 -5.32 -2.18 -9.27
N ILE A 7 -5.47 -1.14 -8.47
CA ILE A 7 -5.13 -1.20 -7.04
C ILE A 7 -6.34 -1.75 -6.29
N VAL A 8 -6.15 -2.85 -5.58
CA VAL A 8 -7.21 -3.53 -4.80
C VAL A 8 -7.28 -3.04 -3.35
N ALA A 9 -6.18 -2.48 -2.84
CA ALA A 9 -6.16 -1.82 -1.54
C ALA A 9 -5.06 -0.74 -1.50
N LYS A 10 -5.35 0.37 -0.82
CA LYS A 10 -4.39 1.43 -0.50
C LYS A 10 -4.30 1.56 1.01
N PHE A 11 -3.08 1.49 1.53
CA PHE A 11 -2.77 1.71 2.94
C PHE A 11 -1.81 2.90 3.10
N PHE A 12 -1.85 3.55 4.27
CA PHE A 12 -0.94 4.64 4.57
C PHE A 12 -0.58 4.71 6.06
N HIS A 13 0.62 5.23 6.32
CA HIS A 13 1.08 5.54 7.66
C HIS A 13 0.50 6.89 8.09
N PRO A 14 -0.28 7.00 9.18
CA PRO A 14 -1.02 8.23 9.51
C PRO A 14 -0.10 9.40 9.90
N MET A 15 1.15 9.10 10.26
CA MET A 15 2.14 10.07 10.76
C MET A 15 3.37 10.23 9.85
N SER A 16 3.35 9.71 8.62
CA SER A 16 4.46 9.82 7.66
C SER A 16 3.96 9.85 6.22
N SER A 17 4.85 9.94 5.25
CA SER A 17 4.52 9.91 3.83
C SER A 17 4.42 8.49 3.25
N TRP A 18 4.62 7.44 4.06
CA TRP A 18 4.63 6.07 3.58
C TRP A 18 3.25 5.61 3.14
N ARG A 19 3.19 4.99 1.96
CA ARG A 19 1.97 4.43 1.36
C ARG A 19 2.27 3.08 0.74
N TRP A 20 1.27 2.21 0.75
CA TRP A 20 1.31 0.90 0.13
C TRP A 20 0.08 0.73 -0.77
N TYR A 21 0.30 0.23 -1.98
CA TYR A 21 -0.74 0.06 -2.99
C TYR A 21 -0.72 -1.38 -3.49
N ALA A 22 -1.63 -2.21 -2.98
CA ALA A 22 -1.73 -3.61 -3.37
C ALA A 22 -2.35 -3.73 -4.76
N THR A 23 -1.73 -4.49 -5.65
CA THR A 23 -2.33 -4.95 -6.91
C THR A 23 -2.97 -6.32 -6.74
N GLU A 24 -2.48 -7.11 -5.78
CA GLU A 24 -2.92 -8.48 -5.49
C GLU A 24 -2.89 -8.73 -3.96
N PHE A 25 -3.72 -9.67 -3.51
CA PHE A 25 -3.74 -10.16 -2.13
C PHE A 25 -3.98 -11.67 -2.14
N ASP A 26 -3.11 -12.40 -1.47
CA ASP A 26 -3.30 -13.83 -1.20
C ASP A 26 -3.86 -14.02 0.22
N PRO A 27 -5.13 -14.47 0.35
CA PRO A 27 -5.76 -14.67 1.65
C PRO A 27 -5.21 -15.89 2.41
N GLU A 28 -4.53 -16.84 1.75
CA GLU A 28 -3.95 -18.00 2.44
C GLU A 28 -2.68 -17.61 3.20
N SER A 29 -1.78 -16.87 2.56
CA SER A 29 -0.56 -16.36 3.18
C SER A 29 -0.72 -15.02 3.91
N GLY A 30 -1.80 -14.27 3.63
CA GLY A 30 -1.97 -12.92 4.15
C GLY A 30 -1.03 -11.89 3.52
N MET A 31 -0.44 -12.21 2.36
CA MET A 31 0.52 -11.36 1.68
C MET A 31 -0.14 -10.53 0.59
N PHE A 32 0.23 -9.25 0.54
CA PHE A 32 -0.04 -8.39 -0.59
C PHE A 32 1.17 -8.37 -1.52
N PHE A 33 0.93 -8.15 -2.81
CA PHE A 33 1.95 -7.70 -3.75
C PHE A 33 1.53 -6.35 -4.32
N GLY A 34 2.46 -5.41 -4.42
CA GLY A 34 2.17 -4.09 -4.96
C GLY A 34 3.27 -3.06 -4.81
N LEU A 35 2.93 -1.79 -5.00
CA LEU A 35 3.86 -0.68 -4.89
C LEU A 35 3.98 -0.22 -3.44
N VAL A 36 5.21 -0.18 -2.94
CA VAL A 36 5.59 0.45 -1.68
C VAL A 36 6.23 1.79 -2.01
N ALA A 37 5.61 2.87 -1.51
CA ALA A 37 6.12 4.23 -1.62
C ALA A 37 6.62 4.68 -0.24
N GLY A 38 7.91 4.45 0.01
CA GLY A 38 8.58 4.78 1.27
C GLY A 38 9.78 5.68 1.02
N HIS A 39 10.97 5.19 1.34
CA HIS A 39 12.23 5.85 0.99
C HIS A 39 12.51 5.82 -0.52
N GLU A 40 12.13 4.72 -1.17
CA GLU A 40 12.18 4.54 -2.61
C GLU A 40 10.82 3.99 -3.09
N LEU A 41 10.64 3.95 -4.41
CA LEU A 41 9.50 3.30 -5.04
C LEU A 41 9.88 1.87 -5.38
N GLU A 42 9.26 0.92 -4.70
CA GLU A 42 9.57 -0.50 -4.86
C GLU A 42 8.31 -1.31 -5.16
N LEU A 43 8.41 -2.27 -6.08
CA LEU A 43 7.39 -3.31 -6.24
C LEU A 43 7.81 -4.51 -5.42
N GLY A 44 6.98 -4.91 -4.46
CA GLY A 44 7.34 -5.96 -3.52
C GLY A 44 6.15 -6.50 -2.75
N TYR A 45 6.48 -7.45 -1.87
CA TYR A 45 5.53 -8.06 -0.96
C TYR A 45 5.49 -7.32 0.37
N PHE A 46 4.31 -7.26 0.99
CA PHE A 46 4.12 -6.76 2.34
C PHE A 46 2.96 -7.50 3.01
N SER A 47 3.00 -7.68 4.33
CA SER A 47 2.07 -8.57 5.03
C SER A 47 0.91 -7.81 5.70
N LEU A 48 -0.28 -8.43 5.71
CA LEU A 48 -1.41 -7.94 6.50
C LEU A 48 -1.13 -8.03 8.00
N GLU A 49 -0.43 -9.08 8.44
CA GLU A 49 -0.06 -9.27 9.84
C GLU A 49 0.80 -8.12 10.36
N GLU A 50 1.84 -7.71 9.64
CA GLU A 50 2.66 -6.55 10.03
C GLU A 50 1.82 -5.27 10.10
N PHE A 51 0.84 -5.06 9.21
CA PHE A 51 -0.05 -3.92 9.30
C PHE A 51 -0.93 -3.91 10.55
N LEU A 52 -1.33 -5.09 11.03
CA LEU A 52 -2.19 -5.24 12.21
C LEU A 52 -1.39 -5.20 13.51
N ASP A 53 -0.16 -5.73 13.53
CA ASP A 53 0.69 -5.80 14.71
C ASP A 53 1.54 -4.54 14.92
N THR A 54 1.83 -3.80 13.84
CA THR A 54 2.63 -2.59 13.92
C THR A 54 1.79 -1.39 14.34
N GLU A 55 2.07 -0.88 15.54
CA GLU A 55 1.59 0.41 16.02
C GLU A 55 2.62 1.50 15.71
N VAL A 56 2.17 2.63 15.15
CA VAL A 56 3.02 3.82 14.94
C VAL A 56 3.04 4.69 16.20
N LYS A 57 3.80 5.80 16.19
CA LYS A 57 3.85 6.75 17.31
C LYS A 57 2.42 7.13 17.74
N MET A 58 2.17 7.12 19.06
CA MET A 58 0.85 7.28 19.68
C MET A 58 -0.11 6.09 19.53
N ARG A 59 0.41 4.90 19.18
CA ARG A 59 -0.36 3.64 19.09
C ARG A 59 -1.45 3.66 18.02
N LEU A 60 -1.23 4.44 16.96
CA LEU A 60 -2.13 4.46 15.81
C LEU A 60 -1.79 3.29 14.88
N PRO A 61 -2.78 2.58 14.34
CA PRO A 61 -2.53 1.56 13.33
C PRO A 61 -2.24 2.21 11.97
N PHE A 62 -1.79 1.41 11.02
CA PHE A 62 -1.88 1.77 9.61
C PHE A 62 -3.34 1.86 9.17
N GLU A 63 -3.65 2.81 8.30
CA GLU A 63 -5.02 3.06 7.83
C GLU A 63 -5.21 2.60 6.39
N ARG A 64 -6.44 2.18 6.06
CA ARG A 64 -6.85 1.81 4.70
C ARG A 64 -7.77 2.87 4.12
N ASP A 65 -7.48 3.32 2.91
CA ASP A 65 -8.38 4.17 2.14
C ASP A 65 -9.47 3.31 1.47
N LEU A 66 -10.72 3.46 1.91
CA LEU A 66 -11.87 2.70 1.41
C LEU A 66 -12.50 3.31 0.15
N HIS A 67 -12.12 4.53 -0.22
CA HIS A 67 -12.68 5.25 -1.36
C HIS A 67 -11.68 5.43 -2.49
N PHE A 68 -10.46 4.91 -2.32
CA PHE A 68 -9.44 4.94 -3.36
C PHE A 68 -9.84 4.08 -4.56
N GLU A 69 -9.86 4.70 -5.73
CA GLU A 69 -9.93 4.01 -7.01
C GLU A 69 -8.78 4.50 -7.90
N GLY A 70 -8.00 3.56 -8.44
CA GLY A 70 -6.87 3.91 -9.28
C GLY A 70 -6.16 2.70 -9.86
N THR A 71 -5.17 2.99 -10.69
CA THR A 71 -4.31 2.01 -11.35
C THR A 71 -2.87 2.14 -10.88
N LEU A 72 -2.04 1.16 -11.21
CA LEU A 72 -0.61 1.20 -10.90
C LEU A 72 0.07 2.42 -11.54
N ASP A 73 -0.37 2.85 -12.74
CA ASP A 73 0.15 4.07 -13.36
C ASP A 73 -0.19 5.34 -12.57
N ASP A 74 -1.41 5.44 -12.05
CA ASP A 74 -1.86 6.61 -11.28
C ASP A 74 -1.02 6.78 -10.01
N VAL A 75 -0.82 5.69 -9.26
CA VAL A 75 -0.10 5.73 -7.98
C VAL A 75 1.40 5.92 -8.16
N MET A 76 1.99 5.39 -9.24
CA MET A 76 3.40 5.67 -9.58
C MET A 76 3.61 7.15 -9.91
N ARG A 77 2.68 7.78 -10.65
CA ARG A 77 2.75 9.22 -10.93
C ARG A 77 2.51 10.08 -9.69
N GLU A 78 1.64 9.64 -8.79
CA GLU A 78 1.40 10.29 -7.50
C GLU A 78 2.65 10.26 -6.61
N ALA A 79 3.30 9.09 -6.52
CA ALA A 79 4.42 8.86 -5.61
C ALA A 79 5.77 9.43 -6.09
N SER A 80 5.89 9.76 -7.38
CA SER A 80 7.08 10.42 -7.95
C SER A 80 7.05 11.95 -7.90
N ARG A 81 6.05 12.56 -7.23
CA ARG A 81 5.94 14.01 -7.03
C ARG A 81 6.49 14.43 -5.68
#